data_AF-A0A2G8KXP4-F1
#
_entry.id   AF-A0A2G8KXP4-F1
#
_cell.length_a   1.000
_cell.length_b   1.000
_cell.length_c   1.000
_cell.angle_alpha   90.00
_cell.angle_beta   90.00
_cell.angle_gamma   90.00
#
_symmetry.space_group_name_H-M   'P 1'
#
loop_
_entity.id
_entity.type
_entity.pdbx_description
1 polymer ?
#
loop_
_entity_poly.entity_id
_entity_poly.type
_entity_poly.pdbx_seq_one_letter_code
_entity_poly.pdbx_strand_id
1 'polypeptide(L)'
;MSKSSPQLKWDLLRRRVKLNTTPAHGVGNAHTGMRSILKRGISKTSIAGSENREQQEKPQYQNTYQLVPYKPFNVSQVKEAIQDILEALLREQEYDVTRISKMTKRITEAVKTRVKSMRFTRYKIVVHTVIGSKMNQGIEIGSRGLWNQDTDSSASYFYENEKYCCSDCLRYLL
;
A
#
# COMPACT_ATOMS: atom_id res chain seq x y z
N MET A 1 2.06 -24.47 -27.91
CA MET A 1 2.01 -23.72 -26.64
C MET A 1 1.57 -22.29 -26.94
N SER A 2 0.27 -21.98 -26.79
CA SER A 2 -0.27 -20.66 -27.14
C SER A 2 0.18 -19.62 -26.10
N LYS A 3 0.96 -18.63 -26.53
CA LYS A 3 1.35 -17.49 -25.68
C LYS A 3 0.08 -16.69 -25.33
N SER A 4 -0.31 -16.67 -24.06
CA SER A 4 -1.43 -15.85 -23.58
C SER A 4 -1.14 -14.37 -23.82
N SER A 5 -2.06 -13.66 -24.48
CA SER A 5 -1.90 -12.24 -24.82
C SER A 5 -1.56 -11.39 -23.58
N PRO A 6 -0.60 -10.45 -23.66
CA PRO A 6 -0.20 -9.60 -22.54
C PRO A 6 -1.40 -8.92 -21.86
N GLN A 7 -2.39 -8.48 -22.63
CA GLN A 7 -3.63 -7.86 -22.14
C GLN A 7 -4.40 -8.72 -21.11
N LEU A 8 -4.41 -10.05 -21.27
CA LEU A 8 -5.05 -10.96 -20.31
C LEU A 8 -4.28 -11.00 -18.98
N LYS A 9 -2.93 -10.92 -19.01
CA LYS A 9 -2.09 -10.82 -17.80
C LYS A 9 -2.44 -9.54 -17.02
N TRP A 10 -2.75 -8.45 -17.71
CA TRP A 10 -3.17 -7.17 -17.11
C TRP A 10 -4.55 -7.16 -16.53
N ASP A 11 -5.50 -7.78 -17.21
CA ASP A 11 -6.86 -7.91 -16.70
C ASP A 11 -6.91 -8.78 -15.45
N LEU A 12 -6.09 -9.83 -15.40
CA LEU A 12 -5.89 -10.64 -14.19
C LEU A 12 -5.20 -9.85 -13.08
N LEU A 13 -4.20 -9.03 -13.41
CA LEU A 13 -3.54 -8.16 -12.42
C LEU A 13 -4.52 -7.11 -11.85
N ARG A 14 -5.34 -6.50 -12.71
CA ARG A 14 -6.42 -5.56 -12.33
C ARG A 14 -7.44 -6.19 -11.40
N ARG A 15 -7.91 -7.41 -11.70
CA ARG A 15 -8.90 -8.13 -10.88
C ARG A 15 -8.39 -8.42 -9.46
N ARG A 16 -7.07 -8.56 -9.27
CA ARG A 16 -6.46 -8.76 -7.95
C ARG A 16 -6.26 -7.47 -7.16
N VAL A 17 -6.27 -6.32 -7.84
CA VAL A 17 -6.21 -4.98 -7.26
C VAL A 17 -7.63 -4.42 -7.14
N LYS A 18 -8.36 -4.83 -6.09
CA LYS A 18 -9.59 -4.12 -5.71
C LYS A 18 -9.20 -2.71 -5.25
N LEU A 19 -9.39 -1.74 -6.13
CA LEU A 19 -9.36 -0.32 -5.79
C LEU A 19 -10.64 -0.02 -4.99
N ASN A 20 -10.49 0.26 -3.70
CA ASN A 20 -11.59 0.68 -2.86
C ASN A 20 -11.79 2.19 -3.11
N THR A 21 -12.70 2.54 -4.00
CA THR A 21 -13.23 3.91 -4.10
C THR A 21 -14.43 4.04 -3.17
N THR A 22 -14.25 4.67 -2.01
CA THR A 22 -15.37 5.18 -1.21
C THR A 22 -15.80 6.54 -1.76
N PRO A 23 -17.07 6.76 -2.11
CA PRO A 23 -17.58 8.10 -2.33
C PRO A 23 -17.82 8.79 -0.97
N ALA A 24 -17.18 9.93 -0.77
CA ALA A 24 -17.51 10.85 0.31
C ALA A 24 -18.62 11.78 -0.17
N HIS A 25 -19.81 11.70 0.43
CA HIS A 25 -20.74 12.83 0.58
C HIS A 25 -21.76 12.46 1.67
N GLY A 26 -21.71 13.18 2.78
CA GLY A 26 -22.78 13.23 3.77
C GLY A 26 -23.54 14.55 3.65
N VAL A 27 -24.86 14.50 3.80
CA VAL A 27 -25.76 15.61 4.19
C VAL A 27 -26.90 14.98 5.00
N GLY A 28 -27.26 15.62 6.13
CA GLY A 28 -28.21 15.16 7.16
C GLY A 28 -29.66 14.98 6.69
N ASN A 29 -30.67 14.83 7.53
CA ASN A 29 -30.89 15.13 8.96
C ASN A 29 -32.27 14.53 9.29
N ALA A 30 -32.57 14.08 10.53
CA ALA A 30 -33.89 14.24 11.15
C ALA A 30 -34.13 13.52 12.50
N HIS A 31 -34.11 14.31 13.59
CA HIS A 31 -35.08 14.40 14.70
C HIS A 31 -36.10 13.26 14.96
N THR A 32 -36.24 12.82 16.23
CA THR A 32 -37.42 13.12 17.11
C THR A 32 -37.46 12.26 18.40
N GLY A 33 -37.57 12.95 19.55
CA GLY A 33 -38.30 12.52 20.77
C GLY A 33 -37.62 11.50 21.71
N MET A 34 -37.77 11.50 23.04
CA MET A 34 -38.46 12.30 24.04
C MET A 34 -37.76 12.04 25.40
N ARG A 35 -37.95 12.96 26.36
CA ARG A 35 -37.34 12.99 27.69
C ARG A 35 -37.91 11.95 28.67
N SER A 36 -37.03 11.49 29.56
CA SER A 36 -37.19 11.14 30.99
C SER A 36 -38.19 10.05 31.42
N ILE A 37 -37.77 9.19 32.35
CA ILE A 37 -38.42 9.02 33.68
C ILE A 37 -37.47 8.23 34.59
N LEU A 38 -37.19 8.83 35.75
CA LEU A 38 -36.59 8.22 36.94
C LEU A 38 -37.52 7.11 37.46
N LYS A 39 -37.00 5.92 37.78
CA LYS A 39 -37.58 5.07 38.83
C LYS A 39 -36.49 4.60 39.79
N ARG A 40 -36.58 5.13 41.00
CA ARG A 40 -35.86 4.75 42.22
C ARG A 40 -36.42 3.43 42.78
N GLY A 41 -35.57 2.73 43.52
CA GLY A 41 -35.93 1.69 44.50
C GLY A 41 -35.57 0.27 44.04
N ILE A 42 -35.00 -0.63 44.83
CA ILE A 42 -34.96 -0.78 46.30
C ILE A 42 -33.65 -1.47 46.70
N SER A 43 -33.02 -1.00 47.78
CA SER A 43 -31.91 -1.66 48.47
C SER A 43 -32.31 -3.05 48.97
N LYS A 44 -31.52 -4.08 48.66
CA LYS A 44 -31.53 -5.34 49.41
C LYS A 44 -30.24 -5.44 50.22
N THR A 45 -30.40 -5.26 51.52
CA THR A 45 -29.41 -5.54 52.55
C THR A 45 -29.11 -7.04 52.62
N SER A 46 -27.81 -7.35 52.68
CA SER A 46 -27.15 -8.44 53.42
C SER A 46 -27.77 -9.84 53.40
N ILE A 47 -27.13 -10.74 52.65
CA ILE A 47 -26.78 -12.07 53.16
C ILE A 47 -25.28 -12.25 52.94
N ALA A 48 -24.58 -12.56 54.02
CA ALA A 48 -23.16 -12.89 54.03
C ALA A 48 -22.93 -14.13 53.16
N GLY A 49 -22.34 -13.91 51.99
CA GLY A 49 -21.74 -14.94 51.16
C GLY A 49 -20.33 -14.49 50.85
N SER A 50 -19.33 -15.17 51.42
CA SER A 50 -17.94 -15.02 51.02
C SER A 50 -17.76 -15.61 49.62
N GLU A 51 -18.17 -14.87 48.60
CA GLU A 51 -17.77 -15.18 47.23
C GLU A 51 -16.34 -14.68 47.06
N ASN A 52 -15.42 -15.64 47.07
CA ASN A 52 -14.04 -15.46 46.67
C ASN A 52 -14.05 -15.02 45.20
N ARG A 53 -14.15 -13.70 44.96
CA ARG A 53 -13.95 -13.13 43.63
C ARG A 53 -12.48 -13.26 43.32
N GLU A 54 -12.10 -14.38 42.71
CA GLU A 54 -10.83 -14.51 42.02
C GLU A 54 -10.73 -13.33 41.04
N GLN A 55 -9.97 -12.31 41.45
CA GLN A 55 -9.56 -11.24 40.58
C GLN A 55 -8.68 -11.92 39.53
N GLN A 56 -9.26 -12.25 38.38
CA GLN A 56 -8.50 -12.65 37.21
C GLN A 56 -7.57 -11.49 36.87
N GLU A 57 -6.31 -11.60 37.31
CA GLU A 57 -5.24 -10.74 36.86
C GLU A 57 -5.19 -10.85 35.33
N LYS A 58 -5.54 -9.76 34.64
CA LYS A 58 -5.35 -9.71 33.20
C LYS A 58 -3.87 -9.96 32.94
N PRO A 59 -3.49 -10.98 32.14
CA PRO A 59 -2.09 -11.27 31.89
C PRO A 59 -1.41 -10.01 31.35
N GLN A 60 -0.40 -9.53 32.08
CA GLN A 60 0.44 -8.44 31.62
C GLN A 60 1.32 -8.97 30.48
N TYR A 61 0.95 -8.66 29.24
CA TYR A 61 1.77 -8.97 28.09
C TYR A 61 2.96 -8.02 28.03
N GLN A 62 4.16 -8.59 27.98
CA GLN A 62 5.36 -7.83 27.66
C GLN A 62 5.28 -7.32 26.21
N ASN A 63 5.82 -6.13 25.96
CA ASN A 63 5.92 -5.57 24.62
C ASN A 63 6.73 -6.52 23.72
N THR A 64 6.08 -7.19 22.77
CA THR A 64 6.72 -8.07 21.77
C THR A 64 7.28 -7.22 20.63
N TYR A 65 8.18 -6.29 20.94
CA TYR A 65 8.78 -5.40 19.95
C TYR A 65 9.70 -6.24 19.05
N GLN A 66 9.36 -6.34 17.76
CA GLN A 66 10.21 -7.00 16.77
C GLN A 66 10.94 -5.94 15.96
N LEU A 67 12.26 -5.99 16.06
CA LEU A 67 13.18 -5.11 15.36
C LEU A 67 13.44 -5.55 13.91
N VAL A 68 13.14 -6.81 13.59
CA VAL A 68 13.47 -7.43 12.31
C VAL A 68 12.20 -7.96 11.65
N PRO A 69 12.03 -7.77 10.34
CA PRO A 69 10.89 -8.30 9.60
C PRO A 69 11.02 -9.81 9.45
N TYR A 70 9.91 -10.54 9.61
CA TYR A 70 9.87 -11.99 9.39
C TYR A 70 10.23 -12.40 7.96
N LYS A 71 9.81 -11.57 6.99
CA LYS A 71 10.06 -11.80 5.57
C LYS A 71 10.97 -10.69 5.05
N PRO A 72 12.24 -11.01 4.71
CA PRO A 72 13.14 -10.01 4.16
C PRO A 72 12.67 -9.53 2.80
N PHE A 73 13.12 -8.33 2.44
CA PHE A 73 12.81 -7.73 1.16
C PHE A 73 13.51 -8.49 0.02
N ASN A 74 12.74 -8.90 -1.00
CA ASN A 74 13.30 -9.56 -2.18
C ASN A 74 13.35 -8.58 -3.36
N VAL A 75 14.54 -8.03 -3.60
CA VAL A 75 14.81 -7.05 -4.68
C VAL A 75 14.44 -7.61 -6.05
N SER A 76 14.80 -8.86 -6.36
CA SER A 76 14.56 -9.47 -7.68
C SER A 76 13.07 -9.59 -7.97
N GLN A 77 12.30 -10.12 -7.02
CA GLN A 77 10.85 -10.28 -7.15
C GLN A 77 10.16 -8.93 -7.39
N VAL A 78 10.62 -7.87 -6.73
CA VAL A 78 10.05 -6.53 -6.90
C VAL A 78 10.48 -5.90 -8.22
N LYS A 79 11.74 -6.07 -8.62
CA LYS A 79 12.24 -5.59 -9.91
C LYS A 79 11.46 -6.22 -11.07
N GLU A 80 11.20 -7.52 -11.03
CA GLU A 80 10.36 -8.22 -12.01
C GLU A 80 8.93 -7.67 -12.03
N ALA A 81 8.36 -7.39 -10.86
CA ALA A 81 7.02 -6.81 -10.79
C ALA A 81 6.96 -5.37 -11.34
N ILE A 82 7.99 -4.56 -11.11
CA ILE A 82 8.10 -3.21 -11.68
C ILE A 82 8.25 -3.31 -13.20
N GLN A 83 9.14 -4.19 -13.69
CA GLN A 83 9.33 -4.44 -15.12
C GLN A 83 8.02 -4.83 -15.79
N ASP A 84 7.32 -5.83 -15.24
CA ASP A 84 6.01 -6.24 -15.73
C ASP A 84 5.07 -5.03 -15.82
N ILE A 85 4.97 -4.23 -14.75
CA ILE A 85 4.06 -3.07 -14.66
C ILE A 85 4.38 -1.99 -15.71
N LEU A 86 5.66 -1.69 -15.90
CA LEU A 86 6.09 -0.69 -16.86
C LEU A 86 5.88 -1.19 -18.28
N GLU A 87 6.23 -2.45 -18.56
CA GLU A 87 6.21 -2.99 -19.91
C GLU A 87 4.84 -2.91 -20.54
N ALA A 88 3.72 -3.21 -19.87
CA ALA A 88 2.43 -3.05 -20.56
C ALA A 88 1.56 -1.87 -20.18
N LEU A 89 1.98 -1.03 -19.23
CA LEU A 89 1.43 0.32 -19.20
C LEU A 89 2.06 1.21 -20.26
N LEU A 90 3.32 0.95 -20.67
CA LEU A 90 4.07 1.84 -21.56
C LEU A 90 4.30 1.30 -22.98
N ARG A 91 4.22 0.00 -23.25
CA ARG A 91 4.52 -0.56 -24.60
C ARG A 91 3.62 -0.04 -25.73
N GLU A 92 2.35 0.25 -25.46
CA GLU A 92 1.38 0.68 -26.48
C GLU A 92 0.91 2.13 -26.26
N GLN A 93 1.71 2.96 -25.60
CA GLN A 93 1.32 4.35 -25.30
C GLN A 93 2.19 5.34 -26.06
N GLU A 94 1.57 6.41 -26.52
CA GLU A 94 2.27 7.58 -27.06
C GLU A 94 2.48 8.62 -25.96
N TYR A 95 3.58 9.36 -26.06
CA TYR A 95 3.85 10.45 -25.13
C TYR A 95 2.88 11.61 -25.39
N ASP A 96 2.02 11.89 -24.42
CA ASP A 96 1.12 13.04 -24.40
C ASP A 96 1.27 13.75 -23.06
N VAL A 97 1.68 15.02 -23.09
CA VAL A 97 1.95 15.86 -21.92
C VAL A 97 0.72 15.96 -21.00
N THR A 98 -0.49 15.95 -21.55
CA THR A 98 -1.73 16.02 -20.75
C THR A 98 -2.02 14.71 -20.03
N ARG A 99 -1.63 13.58 -20.63
CA ARG A 99 -1.88 12.23 -20.10
C ARG A 99 -0.75 11.73 -19.22
N ILE A 100 0.46 12.28 -19.36
CA ILE A 100 1.67 11.82 -18.66
C ILE A 100 1.48 11.88 -17.13
N SER A 101 0.89 12.96 -16.60
CA SER A 101 0.65 13.11 -15.15
C SER A 101 -0.27 12.01 -14.60
N LYS A 102 -1.33 11.68 -15.34
CA LYS A 102 -2.26 10.61 -14.97
C LYS A 102 -1.58 9.24 -15.10
N MET A 103 -0.75 9.05 -16.12
CA MET A 103 0.00 7.82 -16.35
C MET A 103 1.02 7.57 -15.23
N THR A 104 1.83 8.57 -14.86
CA THR A 104 2.80 8.49 -13.77
C THR A 104 2.10 8.07 -12.47
N LYS A 105 1.01 8.75 -12.09
CA LYS A 105 0.22 8.40 -10.90
C LYS A 105 -0.30 6.96 -10.94
N ARG A 106 -0.77 6.53 -12.11
CA ARG A 106 -1.28 5.16 -12.31
C ARG A 106 -0.18 4.12 -12.17
N ILE A 107 1.01 4.37 -12.72
CA ILE A 107 2.18 3.49 -12.58
C ILE A 107 2.59 3.40 -11.11
N THR A 108 2.78 4.55 -10.44
CA THR A 108 3.16 4.61 -9.03
C THR A 108 2.20 3.81 -8.15
N GLU A 109 0.88 3.98 -8.33
CA GLU A 109 -0.11 3.26 -7.52
C GLU A 109 -0.19 1.77 -7.87
N ALA A 110 -0.03 1.41 -9.15
CA ALA A 110 0.02 0.01 -9.57
C ALA A 110 1.23 -0.72 -8.94
N VAL A 111 2.41 -0.12 -8.99
CA VAL A 111 3.64 -0.66 -8.40
C VAL A 111 3.48 -0.80 -6.88
N LYS A 112 3.06 0.26 -6.20
CA LYS A 112 2.80 0.26 -4.76
C LYS A 112 1.83 -0.85 -4.36
N THR A 113 0.73 -1.02 -5.10
CA THR A 113 -0.28 -2.02 -4.78
C THR A 113 0.24 -3.44 -5.03
N ARG A 114 0.93 -3.65 -6.16
CA ARG A 114 1.53 -4.95 -6.49
C ARG A 114 2.52 -5.39 -5.42
N VAL A 115 3.36 -4.48 -4.97
CA VAL A 115 4.32 -4.73 -3.89
C VAL A 115 3.63 -5.01 -2.55
N LYS A 116 2.62 -4.20 -2.18
CA LYS A 116 1.84 -4.45 -0.97
C LYS A 116 1.22 -5.86 -0.97
N SER A 117 0.83 -6.35 -2.14
CA SER A 117 0.26 -7.71 -2.29
C SER A 117 1.27 -8.84 -2.01
N MET A 118 2.58 -8.56 -2.05
CA MET A 118 3.65 -9.53 -1.73
C MET A 118 3.86 -9.73 -0.21
N ARG A 119 3.15 -8.96 0.61
CA ARG A 119 3.08 -9.10 2.07
C ARG A 119 4.42 -8.93 2.79
N PHE A 120 5.23 -7.96 2.37
CA PHE A 120 6.35 -7.49 3.18
C PHE A 120 5.80 -6.75 4.41
N THR A 121 6.00 -7.31 5.60
CA THR A 121 5.51 -6.76 6.88
C THR A 121 6.55 -5.82 7.49
N ARG A 122 6.11 -4.80 8.24
CA ARG A 122 6.98 -3.82 8.93
C ARG A 122 7.84 -2.94 8.03
N TYR A 123 7.50 -2.79 6.74
CA TYR A 123 8.20 -1.89 5.84
C TYR A 123 7.34 -0.71 5.44
N LYS A 124 7.94 0.48 5.43
CA LYS A 124 7.41 1.66 4.74
C LYS A 124 7.81 1.60 3.27
N ILE A 125 6.82 1.57 2.39
CA ILE A 125 7.00 1.50 0.94
C ILE A 125 6.93 2.90 0.35
N VAL A 126 8.01 3.31 -0.33
CA VAL A 126 8.08 4.58 -1.08
C VAL A 126 8.35 4.27 -2.54
N VAL A 127 7.45 4.68 -3.43
CA VAL A 127 7.60 4.55 -4.88
C VAL A 127 7.86 5.93 -5.47
N HIS A 128 8.86 6.05 -6.33
CA HIS A 128 9.20 7.26 -7.05
C HIS A 128 9.33 6.96 -8.54
N THR A 129 8.41 7.51 -9.33
CA THR A 129 8.33 7.29 -10.78
C THR A 129 8.60 8.61 -11.51
N VAL A 130 9.50 8.58 -12.48
CA VAL A 130 9.85 9.71 -13.35
C VAL A 130 9.64 9.31 -14.79
N ILE A 131 8.90 10.13 -15.55
CA ILE A 131 8.69 9.94 -17.00
C ILE A 131 9.14 11.20 -17.71
N GLY A 132 9.95 11.06 -18.76
CA GLY A 132 10.48 12.17 -19.54
C GLY A 132 10.46 11.89 -21.04
N SER A 133 10.24 12.92 -21.86
CA SER A 133 10.29 12.83 -23.31
C SER A 133 11.72 12.66 -23.81
N LYS A 134 11.91 11.79 -24.82
CA LYS A 134 13.22 11.56 -25.46
C LYS A 134 13.34 12.46 -26.68
N MET A 135 13.60 13.75 -26.47
CA MET A 135 13.79 14.75 -27.54
C MET A 135 15.26 15.18 -27.64
N ASN A 136 16.16 14.23 -27.88
CA ASN A 136 17.62 14.46 -27.97
C ASN A 136 18.24 15.16 -26.74
N GLN A 137 17.63 14.98 -25.57
CA GLN A 137 18.14 15.45 -24.28
C GLN A 137 18.42 14.24 -23.38
N GLY A 138 19.54 14.28 -22.65
CA GLY A 138 19.91 13.26 -21.68
C GLY A 138 19.28 13.56 -20.32
N ILE A 139 18.71 12.54 -19.67
CA ILE A 139 18.22 12.61 -18.30
C ILE A 139 19.01 11.61 -17.48
N GLU A 140 19.72 12.08 -16.46
CA GLU A 140 20.37 11.24 -15.46
C GLU A 140 19.65 11.38 -14.13
N ILE A 141 19.28 10.25 -13.52
CA ILE A 141 18.55 10.21 -12.25
C ILE A 141 19.43 9.56 -11.20
N GLY A 142 20.02 10.40 -10.35
CA GLY A 142 20.77 9.99 -9.18
C GLY A 142 19.91 10.02 -7.92
N SER A 143 20.20 9.14 -6.98
CA SER A 143 19.40 8.98 -5.77
C SER A 143 20.34 8.65 -4.61
N ARG A 144 20.38 9.51 -3.59
CA ARG A 144 21.21 9.32 -2.39
C ARG A 144 20.33 9.06 -1.16
N GLY A 145 20.89 8.41 -0.15
CA GLY A 145 20.20 8.13 1.11
C GLY A 145 21.17 7.55 2.14
N LEU A 146 20.91 7.84 3.40
CA LEU A 146 21.53 7.14 4.53
C LEU A 146 20.55 6.04 4.95
N TRP A 147 20.98 4.80 4.87
CA TRP A 147 20.14 3.62 5.09
C TRP A 147 20.90 2.52 5.80
N ASN A 148 20.16 1.70 6.55
CA ASN A 148 20.72 0.52 7.20
C ASN A 148 20.83 -0.62 6.18
N GLN A 149 22.05 -1.09 5.91
CA GLN A 149 22.33 -2.13 4.91
C GLN A 149 21.61 -3.46 5.18
N ASP A 150 21.26 -3.74 6.44
CA ASP A 150 20.64 -5.00 6.83
C ASP A 150 19.12 -4.98 6.71
N THR A 151 18.51 -3.80 6.77
CA THR A 151 17.05 -3.66 6.88
C THR A 151 16.43 -2.88 5.74
N ASP A 152 17.11 -1.87 5.22
CA ASP A 152 16.62 -1.04 4.12
C ASP A 152 17.05 -1.60 2.78
N SER A 153 16.22 -1.43 1.76
CA SER A 153 16.55 -1.91 0.43
C SER A 153 15.86 -1.09 -0.67
N SER A 154 16.37 -1.19 -1.89
CA SER A 154 15.75 -0.55 -3.05
C SER A 154 15.77 -1.45 -4.27
N ALA A 155 14.78 -1.24 -5.14
CA ALA A 155 14.69 -1.84 -6.45
C ALA A 155 14.41 -0.74 -7.46
N SER A 156 15.15 -0.70 -8.56
CA SER A 156 14.90 0.24 -9.66
C SER A 156 14.83 -0.50 -10.99
N TYR A 157 14.05 0.08 -11.89
CA TYR A 157 13.97 -0.38 -13.28
C TYR A 157 13.84 0.84 -14.20
N PHE A 158 14.56 0.77 -15.31
CA PHE A 158 14.54 1.79 -16.35
C PHE A 158 13.91 1.19 -17.60
N TYR A 159 12.81 1.80 -18.04
CA TYR A 159 12.12 1.47 -19.28
C TYR A 159 12.39 2.57 -20.31
N GLU A 160 12.65 2.17 -21.54
CA GLU A 160 12.91 3.08 -22.64
C GLU A 160 12.12 2.67 -23.89
N ASN A 161 11.54 3.66 -24.56
CA ASN A 161 10.94 3.53 -25.88
C ASN A 161 11.54 4.62 -26.81
N GLU A 162 11.22 4.58 -28.10
CA GLU A 162 11.72 5.52 -29.10
C GLU A 162 11.36 6.98 -28.78
N LYS A 163 10.17 7.22 -28.20
CA LYS A 163 9.63 8.56 -27.96
C LYS A 163 9.88 9.11 -26.55
N TYR A 164 10.08 8.25 -25.54
CA TYR A 164 10.19 8.66 -24.13
C TYR A 164 10.85 7.59 -23.25
N CYS A 165 11.34 8.00 -22.09
CA CYS A 165 11.90 7.12 -21.07
C CYS A 165 11.10 7.20 -19.75
N CYS A 166 11.11 6.11 -18.99
CA CYS A 166 10.50 6.03 -17.67
C CYS A 166 11.45 5.32 -16.71
N SER A 167 11.81 5.99 -15.62
CA SER A 167 12.54 5.41 -14.49
C SER A 167 11.59 5.22 -13.33
N ASP A 168 11.54 4.01 -12.78
CA ASP A 168 10.83 3.75 -11.53
C ASP A 168 11.82 3.24 -10.48
N CYS A 169 11.80 3.88 -9.31
CA CYS A 169 12.61 3.53 -8.17
C CYS A 169 11.71 3.30 -6.97
N LEU A 170 11.86 2.14 -6.36
CA LEU A 170 11.16 1.77 -5.16
C LEU A 170 12.17 1.64 -4.02
N ARG A 171 11.87 2.30 -2.90
CA ARG A 171 12.64 2.22 -1.65
C ARG A 171 11.79 1.64 -0.52
N TYR A 172 12.41 0.77 0.27
CA TYR A 172 11.89 0.21 1.51
C TYR A 172 12.71 0.75 2.65
N LEU A 173 12.01 1.29 3.65
CA LEU A 173 12.60 1.70 4.92
C LEU A 173 11.90 0.90 6.02
N LEU A 174 12.66 0.35 6.97
CA LEU A 174 12.07 -0.31 8.16
C LEU A 174 11.46 0.72 9.13
#